data_AF-A0A376VVP6-F1
#
_entry.id   AF-A0A376VVP6-F1
#
_cell.length_a   1.000
_cell.length_b   1.000
_cell.length_c   1.000
_cell.angle_alpha   90.00
_cell.angle_beta   90.00
_cell.angle_gamma   90.00
#
_symmetry.space_group_name_H-M   'P 1'
#
loop_
_entity.id
_entity.type
_entity.pdbx_description
1 polymer ?
#
loop_
_entity_poly.entity_id
_entity_poly.type
_entity_poly.pdbx_seq_one_letter_code
_entity_poly.pdbx_strand_id
1 'polypeptide(L)'
;MKVEALANFPIERDLVVDMTHFIESLEAIKPYIIGNSRTADQGTNIQTPAQMAKYHQFSGCINCGLCYAACPQFGLNPEFIGPAAITLAHRYNEDSRDHGKKERMAQLNSQNGVWSCTFVGYCSEVCPKHVDPAAAIQQGKVESSKDFLIATLKPR
;
A
#
# COMPACT_ATOMS: atom_id res chain seq x y z
N MET A 1 -26.38 -19.68 5.55
CA MET A 1 -25.38 -18.61 5.72
C MET A 1 -24.26 -19.17 6.59
N LYS A 2 -23.00 -19.10 6.13
CA LYS A 2 -21.82 -19.49 6.92
C LYS A 2 -21.08 -18.21 7.28
N VAL A 3 -20.67 -18.08 8.54
CA VAL A 3 -19.87 -16.96 9.04
C VAL A 3 -18.56 -17.54 9.55
N GLU A 4 -17.43 -16.97 9.11
CA GLU A 4 -16.09 -17.43 9.47
C GLU A 4 -15.12 -16.25 9.61
N ALA A 5 -14.00 -16.50 10.29
CA ALA A 5 -12.94 -15.52 10.50
C ALA A 5 -12.28 -15.11 9.17
N LEU A 6 -11.51 -14.01 9.18
CA LEU A 6 -10.74 -13.60 7.99
C LEU A 6 -9.76 -14.70 7.58
N ALA A 7 -9.85 -15.12 6.32
CA ALA A 7 -8.89 -16.06 5.74
C ALA A 7 -7.47 -15.47 5.73
N ASN A 8 -6.45 -16.34 5.70
CA ASN A 8 -5.02 -15.98 5.69
C ASN A 8 -4.49 -15.29 6.96
N PHE A 9 -5.29 -15.19 8.01
CA PHE A 9 -4.83 -14.73 9.33
C PHE A 9 -4.90 -15.86 10.35
N PRO A 10 -3.94 -15.94 11.30
CA PRO A 10 -4.08 -16.83 12.45
C PRO A 10 -5.34 -16.50 13.25
N ILE A 11 -6.08 -17.52 13.69
CA ILE A 11 -7.28 -17.34 14.52
C ILE A 11 -6.86 -17.34 15.99
N GLU A 12 -7.16 -16.25 16.70
CA GLU A 12 -6.96 -16.14 18.15
C GLU A 12 -8.10 -16.87 18.88
N ARG A 13 -9.34 -16.51 18.55
CA ARG A 13 -10.56 -17.14 19.09
C ARG A 13 -11.80 -16.77 18.29
N ASP A 14 -12.65 -17.74 17.98
CA ASP A 14 -13.91 -17.56 17.24
C ASP A 14 -13.70 -16.82 15.91
N LEU A 15 -14.17 -15.56 15.80
CA LEU A 15 -14.03 -14.70 14.62
C LEU A 15 -12.91 -13.65 14.77
N VAL A 16 -12.17 -13.69 15.88
CA VAL A 16 -11.05 -12.79 16.16
C VAL A 16 -9.77 -13.41 15.59
N VAL A 17 -9.06 -12.63 14.77
CA VAL A 17 -7.80 -13.01 14.14
C VAL A 17 -6.65 -12.16 14.65
N ASP A 18 -5.44 -12.70 14.58
CA ASP A 18 -4.21 -11.95 14.83
C ASP A 18 -3.90 -11.07 13.61
N MET A 19 -3.87 -9.75 13.83
CA MET A 19 -3.56 -8.75 12.79
C MET A 19 -2.13 -8.20 12.88
N THR A 20 -1.26 -8.76 13.73
CA THR A 20 0.09 -8.24 14.00
C THR A 20 0.89 -8.04 12.71
N HIS A 21 1.00 -9.08 11.88
CA HIS A 21 1.73 -8.99 10.61
C HIS A 21 1.17 -7.94 9.65
N PHE A 22 -0.16 -7.76 9.63
CA PHE A 22 -0.79 -6.73 8.82
C PHE A 22 -0.39 -5.33 9.30
N ILE A 23 -0.40 -5.08 10.61
CA ILE A 23 0.02 -3.80 11.20
C ILE A 23 1.51 -3.55 10.93
N GLU A 24 2.38 -4.55 11.12
CA GLU A 24 3.81 -4.45 10.82
C GLU A 24 4.05 -4.07 9.35
N SER A 25 3.29 -4.66 8.42
CA SER A 25 3.37 -4.32 6.99
C SER A 25 2.95 -2.87 6.72
N LEU A 26 1.95 -2.35 7.42
CA LEU A 26 1.55 -0.94 7.33
C LEU A 26 2.61 -0.01 7.90
N GLU A 27 3.23 -0.36 9.02
CA GLU A 27 4.29 0.44 9.63
C GLU A 27 5.56 0.49 8.77
N ALA A 28 5.92 -0.64 8.15
CA ALA A 28 7.09 -0.77 7.27
C ALA A 28 7.08 0.22 6.10
N ILE A 29 5.90 0.57 5.58
CA ILE A 29 5.77 1.54 4.49
C ILE A 29 5.75 3.01 4.95
N LYS A 30 5.88 3.28 6.25
CA LYS A 30 5.90 4.62 6.85
C LYS A 30 4.69 5.48 6.40
N PRO A 31 3.48 5.19 6.91
CA PRO A 31 2.22 5.78 6.44
C PRO A 31 2.00 7.18 7.04
N TYR A 32 2.95 8.09 6.84
CA TYR A 32 2.91 9.47 7.31
C TYR A 32 3.72 10.36 6.37
N ILE A 33 3.48 11.68 6.37
CA ILE A 33 4.21 12.62 5.51
C ILE A 33 5.68 12.68 5.95
N ILE A 34 6.61 12.45 5.01
CA ILE A 34 8.06 12.50 5.24
C ILE A 34 8.68 13.70 4.52
N GLY A 35 9.62 14.37 5.17
CA GLY A 35 10.47 15.40 4.54
C GLY A 35 9.80 16.76 4.31
N ASN A 36 8.58 16.96 4.81
CA ASN A 36 7.91 18.26 4.78
C ASN A 36 8.35 19.10 5.99
N SER A 37 9.14 20.15 5.74
CA SER A 37 9.68 21.04 6.78
C SER A 37 8.72 22.16 7.19
N ARG A 38 7.52 22.22 6.63
CA ARG A 38 6.56 23.29 6.92
C ARG A 38 6.04 23.18 8.35
N THR A 39 6.08 24.28 9.08
CA THR A 39 5.62 24.38 10.46
C THR A 39 4.22 24.97 10.55
N ALA A 40 3.53 24.76 11.68
CA ALA A 40 2.12 25.16 11.84
C ALA A 40 1.90 26.68 11.75
N ASP A 41 2.88 27.48 12.19
CA ASP A 41 2.89 28.95 12.09
C ASP A 41 2.95 29.46 10.65
N GLN A 42 3.46 28.64 9.73
CA GLN A 42 3.49 28.97 8.30
C GLN A 42 2.13 28.73 7.62
N GLY A 43 1.13 28.20 8.35
CA GLY A 43 -0.20 27.89 7.83
C GLY A 43 -0.25 26.57 7.03
N THR A 44 -1.39 26.31 6.40
CA THR A 44 -1.67 25.02 5.74
C THR A 44 -0.73 24.72 4.57
N ASN A 45 -0.46 23.44 4.32
CA ASN A 45 0.18 23.00 3.08
C ASN A 45 -0.67 23.39 1.86
N ILE A 46 -0.04 23.86 0.80
CA ILE A 46 -0.70 24.18 -0.46
C ILE A 46 -0.76 22.91 -1.32
N GLN A 47 -1.97 22.52 -1.71
CA GLN A 47 -2.20 21.38 -2.60
C GLN A 47 -3.36 21.71 -3.53
N THR A 48 -3.17 21.51 -4.84
CA THR A 48 -4.22 21.72 -5.84
C THR A 48 -5.18 20.53 -5.87
N PRO A 49 -6.44 20.71 -6.33
CA PRO A 49 -7.36 19.60 -6.52
C PRO A 49 -6.79 18.50 -7.42
N ALA A 50 -6.06 18.87 -8.47
CA ALA A 50 -5.41 17.92 -9.37
C ALA A 50 -4.29 17.11 -8.69
N GLN A 51 -3.55 17.69 -7.75
CA GLN A 51 -2.57 16.96 -6.94
C GLN A 51 -3.26 15.98 -5.99
N MET A 52 -4.32 16.40 -5.31
CA MET A 52 -5.08 15.54 -4.40
C MET A 52 -5.75 14.37 -5.14
N ALA A 53 -6.30 14.63 -6.33
CA ALA A 53 -6.99 13.63 -7.15
C ALA A 53 -6.14 12.39 -7.44
N LYS A 54 -4.81 12.53 -7.53
CA LYS A 54 -3.88 11.41 -7.79
C LYS A 54 -3.94 10.31 -6.74
N TYR A 55 -4.17 10.67 -5.49
CA TYR A 55 -4.12 9.71 -4.38
C TYR A 55 -5.45 9.57 -3.63
N HIS A 56 -6.43 10.43 -3.89
CA HIS A 56 -7.69 10.49 -3.14
C HIS A 56 -8.40 9.14 -3.09
N GLN A 57 -8.50 8.42 -4.21
CA GLN A 57 -9.11 7.08 -4.27
C GLN A 57 -8.46 6.08 -3.32
N PHE A 58 -7.16 6.23 -3.03
CA PHE A 58 -6.40 5.34 -2.16
C PHE A 58 -6.44 5.75 -0.68
N SER A 59 -6.89 6.97 -0.38
CA SER A 59 -6.99 7.50 1.00
C SER A 59 -8.17 6.95 1.80
N GLY A 60 -9.13 6.28 1.13
CA GLY A 60 -10.33 5.73 1.77
C GLY A 60 -10.12 4.43 2.55
N CYS A 61 -8.88 3.92 2.63
CA CYS A 61 -8.58 2.69 3.35
C CYS A 61 -8.91 2.82 4.85
N ILE A 62 -9.62 1.83 5.39
CA ILE A 62 -10.00 1.75 6.81
C ILE A 62 -9.24 0.64 7.56
N ASN A 63 -8.19 0.09 6.96
CA ASN A 63 -7.33 -0.94 7.54
C ASN A 63 -8.07 -2.21 8.03
N CYS A 64 -9.13 -2.61 7.31
CA CYS A 64 -9.99 -3.74 7.70
C CYS A 64 -9.44 -5.15 7.38
N GLY A 65 -8.32 -5.28 6.68
CA GLY A 65 -7.72 -6.59 6.33
C GLY A 65 -8.43 -7.40 5.22
N LEU A 66 -9.63 -7.01 4.76
CA LEU A 66 -10.39 -7.78 3.75
C LEU A 66 -9.61 -8.06 2.46
N CYS A 67 -8.82 -7.10 2.00
CA CYS A 67 -7.99 -7.28 0.81
C CYS A 67 -6.88 -8.34 0.99
N TYR A 68 -6.39 -8.57 2.21
CA TYR A 68 -5.43 -9.64 2.51
C TYR A 68 -6.14 -10.99 2.57
N ALA A 69 -7.30 -11.02 3.22
CA ALA A 69 -8.12 -12.23 3.31
C ALA A 69 -8.55 -12.76 1.94
N ALA A 70 -8.81 -11.87 0.98
CA ALA A 70 -9.18 -12.23 -0.39
C ALA A 70 -7.98 -12.46 -1.32
N CYS A 71 -6.75 -12.12 -0.92
CA CYS A 71 -5.59 -12.19 -1.81
C CYS A 71 -5.00 -13.61 -1.85
N PRO A 72 -5.02 -14.31 -2.99
CA PRO A 72 -4.42 -15.64 -3.09
C PRO A 72 -2.90 -15.61 -2.98
N GLN A 73 -2.23 -14.53 -3.41
CA GLN A 73 -0.78 -14.40 -3.27
C GLN A 73 -0.35 -14.26 -1.81
N PHE A 74 -1.12 -13.52 -1.00
CA PHE A 74 -0.87 -13.44 0.43
C PHE A 74 -1.10 -14.78 1.13
N GLY A 75 -2.15 -15.52 0.76
CA GLY A 75 -2.38 -16.87 1.28
C GLY A 75 -1.30 -17.89 0.92
N LEU A 76 -0.59 -17.71 -0.20
CA LEU A 76 0.52 -18.58 -0.62
C LEU A 76 1.87 -18.15 -0.06
N ASN A 77 2.11 -16.84 0.05
CA ASN A 77 3.35 -16.26 0.57
C ASN A 77 3.01 -15.21 1.63
N PRO A 78 3.01 -15.57 2.92
CA PRO A 78 2.78 -14.63 4.01
C PRO A 78 3.86 -13.55 4.14
N GLU A 79 5.02 -13.68 3.49
CA GLU A 79 6.03 -12.62 3.49
C GLU A 79 5.68 -11.47 2.53
N PHE A 80 4.76 -11.67 1.58
CA PHE A 80 4.28 -10.62 0.70
C PHE A 80 3.68 -9.48 1.52
N ILE A 81 4.23 -8.27 1.40
CA ILE A 81 3.79 -7.12 2.23
C ILE A 81 2.31 -6.78 2.03
N GLY A 82 1.70 -7.22 0.93
CA GLY A 82 0.27 -7.28 0.76
C GLY A 82 -0.39 -6.03 0.16
N PRO A 83 -1.67 -6.15 -0.22
CA PRO A 83 -2.35 -5.14 -1.03
C PRO A 83 -2.56 -3.80 -0.31
N ALA A 84 -2.94 -3.78 0.96
CA ALA A 84 -3.18 -2.51 1.68
C ALA A 84 -1.88 -1.74 1.91
N ALA A 85 -0.80 -2.41 2.34
CA ALA A 85 0.49 -1.75 2.55
C ALA A 85 0.99 -1.10 1.26
N ILE A 86 0.97 -1.80 0.13
CA ILE A 86 1.36 -1.24 -1.17
C ILE A 86 0.46 -0.07 -1.57
N THR A 87 -0.84 -0.19 -1.35
CA THR A 87 -1.81 0.86 -1.69
C THR A 87 -1.57 2.13 -0.88
N LEU A 88 -1.32 2.00 0.43
CA LEU A 88 -0.98 3.15 1.27
C LEU A 88 0.38 3.74 0.89
N ALA A 89 1.39 2.91 0.62
CA ALA A 89 2.67 3.39 0.12
C ALA A 89 2.51 4.21 -1.17
N HIS A 90 1.72 3.73 -2.12
CA HIS A 90 1.39 4.44 -3.35
C HIS A 90 0.63 5.75 -3.07
N ARG A 91 -0.34 5.73 -2.16
CA ARG A 91 -1.07 6.94 -1.70
C ARG A 91 -0.14 8.02 -1.17
N TYR A 92 0.91 7.67 -0.43
CA TYR A 92 1.88 8.64 0.06
C TYR A 92 2.86 9.07 -1.04
N ASN A 93 3.31 8.14 -1.89
CA ASN A 93 4.22 8.46 -2.99
C ASN A 93 3.61 9.43 -4.03
N GLU A 94 2.29 9.43 -4.19
CA GLU A 94 1.56 10.36 -5.07
C GLU A 94 1.13 11.67 -4.38
N ASP A 95 1.34 11.81 -3.07
CA ASP A 95 1.01 13.04 -2.34
C ASP A 95 2.08 14.10 -2.57
N SER A 96 1.70 15.24 -3.15
CA SER A 96 2.63 16.34 -3.46
C SER A 96 3.32 16.95 -2.23
N ARG A 97 2.83 16.64 -1.04
CA ARG A 97 3.37 17.12 0.25
C ARG A 97 4.41 16.17 0.84
N ASP A 98 4.57 14.97 0.29
CA ASP A 98 5.47 13.93 0.79
C ASP A 98 6.74 13.83 -0.06
N HIS A 99 7.88 13.64 0.61
CA HIS A 99 9.20 13.49 0.01
C HIS A 99 9.88 12.16 0.42
N GLY A 100 9.11 11.22 0.97
CA GLY A 100 9.56 9.91 1.43
C GLY A 100 9.55 8.81 0.37
N LYS A 101 9.25 9.13 -0.90
CA LYS A 101 9.13 8.12 -1.98
C LYS A 101 10.31 7.17 -2.06
N LYS A 102 11.54 7.68 -1.95
CA LYS A 102 12.76 6.87 -2.00
C LYS A 102 12.79 5.79 -0.91
N GLU A 103 12.35 6.13 0.30
CA GLU A 103 12.32 5.20 1.43
C GLU A 103 11.26 4.12 1.25
N ARG A 104 10.08 4.48 0.73
CA ARG A 104 8.99 3.52 0.46
C ARG A 104 9.28 2.62 -0.72
N MET A 105 9.91 3.15 -1.78
CA MET A 105 10.28 2.37 -2.94
C MET A 105 11.28 1.25 -2.59
N ALA A 106 12.10 1.40 -1.54
CA ALA A 106 12.94 0.29 -1.08
C ALA A 106 12.12 -0.94 -0.63
N GLN A 107 10.97 -0.72 0.04
CA GLN A 107 10.05 -1.79 0.42
C GLN A 107 9.29 -2.33 -0.80
N LEU A 108 8.79 -1.43 -1.67
CA LEU A 108 8.04 -1.81 -2.87
C LEU A 108 8.87 -2.58 -3.89
N ASN A 109 10.16 -2.27 -4.01
CA ASN A 109 11.11 -2.93 -4.92
C ASN A 109 11.68 -4.23 -4.34
N SER A 110 11.35 -4.59 -3.10
CA SER A 110 11.81 -5.85 -2.51
C SER A 110 11.21 -7.07 -3.21
N GLN A 111 11.78 -8.26 -2.97
CA GLN A 111 11.26 -9.53 -3.53
C GLN A 111 9.81 -9.79 -3.11
N ASN A 112 9.44 -9.36 -1.90
CA ASN A 112 8.12 -9.48 -1.33
C ASN A 112 7.27 -8.20 -1.50
N GLY A 113 7.68 -7.30 -2.40
CA GLY A 113 7.01 -6.04 -2.72
C GLY A 113 6.02 -6.16 -3.88
N VAL A 114 6.01 -5.19 -4.80
CA VAL A 114 4.99 -5.08 -5.87
C VAL A 114 5.01 -6.26 -6.85
N TRP A 115 6.16 -6.93 -7.00
CA TRP A 115 6.36 -8.00 -7.97
C TRP A 115 5.78 -9.34 -7.55
N SER A 116 5.48 -9.56 -6.26
CA SER A 116 4.77 -10.76 -5.80
C SER A 116 3.30 -10.78 -6.24
N CYS A 117 2.74 -9.62 -6.59
CA CYS A 117 1.35 -9.53 -7.05
C CYS A 117 1.18 -10.07 -8.48
N THR A 118 0.30 -11.07 -8.65
CA THR A 118 -0.07 -11.66 -9.94
C THR A 118 -1.29 -11.02 -10.60
N PHE A 119 -1.80 -9.92 -10.03
CA PHE A 119 -2.92 -9.13 -10.58
C PHE A 119 -4.25 -9.90 -10.73
N VAL A 120 -4.59 -10.72 -9.72
CA VAL A 120 -5.88 -11.44 -9.68
C VAL A 120 -7.08 -10.49 -9.50
N GLY A 121 -6.93 -9.41 -8.72
CA GLY A 121 -7.93 -8.35 -8.60
C GLY A 121 -8.90 -8.43 -7.42
N TYR A 122 -8.99 -9.56 -6.72
CA TYR A 122 -9.95 -9.72 -5.60
C TYR A 122 -9.81 -8.68 -4.49
N CYS A 123 -8.60 -8.16 -4.25
CA CYS A 123 -8.38 -7.11 -3.26
C CYS A 123 -9.20 -5.83 -3.52
N SER A 124 -9.45 -5.49 -4.78
CA SER A 124 -10.29 -4.36 -5.17
C SER A 124 -11.77 -4.71 -5.15
N GLU A 125 -12.12 -5.93 -5.57
CA GLU A 125 -13.51 -6.42 -5.57
C GLU A 125 -14.11 -6.44 -4.17
N VAL A 126 -13.36 -6.92 -3.16
CA VAL A 126 -13.87 -7.04 -1.79
C VAL A 126 -13.79 -5.75 -0.98
N CYS A 127 -13.24 -4.66 -1.53
CA CYS A 127 -13.03 -3.44 -0.76
C CYS A 127 -14.36 -2.73 -0.45
N PRO A 128 -14.77 -2.62 0.83
CA PRO A 128 -16.06 -2.00 1.18
C PRO A 128 -16.05 -0.47 1.01
N LYS A 129 -14.87 0.11 0.76
CA LYS A 129 -14.67 1.54 0.55
C LYS A 129 -14.42 1.90 -0.91
N HIS A 130 -14.48 0.91 -1.81
CA HIS A 130 -14.19 1.08 -3.24
C HIS A 130 -12.79 1.69 -3.50
N VAL A 131 -11.83 1.41 -2.61
CA VAL A 131 -10.42 1.61 -2.89
C VAL A 131 -10.01 0.54 -3.91
N ASP A 132 -9.05 0.85 -4.79
CA ASP A 132 -8.56 -0.09 -5.80
C ASP A 132 -7.08 -0.47 -5.54
N PRO A 133 -6.82 -1.42 -4.63
CA PRO A 133 -5.46 -1.92 -4.40
C PRO A 133 -4.82 -2.56 -5.63
N ALA A 134 -5.59 -3.25 -6.47
CA ALA A 134 -5.06 -3.88 -7.67
C ALA A 134 -4.45 -2.84 -8.62
N ALA A 135 -5.16 -1.73 -8.87
CA ALA A 135 -4.65 -0.61 -9.66
C ALA A 135 -3.45 0.07 -9.00
N ALA A 136 -3.48 0.33 -7.69
CA ALA A 136 -2.36 0.93 -6.97
C ALA A 136 -1.09 0.07 -7.09
N ILE A 137 -1.20 -1.26 -6.96
CA ILE A 137 -0.07 -2.18 -7.11
C ILE A 137 0.47 -2.16 -8.54
N GLN A 138 -0.38 -2.13 -9.59
CA GLN A 138 0.11 -2.05 -10.97
C GLN A 138 0.81 -0.72 -11.26
N GLN A 139 0.30 0.40 -10.75
CA GLN A 139 1.01 1.68 -10.82
C GLN A 139 2.35 1.61 -10.08
N GLY A 140 2.39 0.95 -8.92
CA GLY A 140 3.62 0.67 -8.19
C GLY A 140 4.64 -0.15 -8.99
N LYS A 141 4.22 -1.12 -9.80
CA LYS A 141 5.11 -1.86 -10.71
C LYS A 141 5.70 -0.95 -11.78
N VAL A 142 4.91 -0.03 -12.35
CA VAL A 142 5.42 0.96 -13.32
C VAL A 142 6.51 1.82 -12.67
N GLU A 143 6.29 2.31 -11.46
CA GLU A 143 7.29 3.08 -10.71
C GLU A 143 8.53 2.24 -10.37
N SER A 144 8.36 0.98 -9.98
CA SER A 144 9.46 0.04 -9.75
C SER A 144 10.30 -0.20 -11.01
N SER A 145 9.66 -0.36 -12.17
CA SER A 145 10.36 -0.50 -13.45
C SER A 145 11.12 0.77 -13.83
N LYS A 146 10.55 1.96 -13.59
CA LYS A 146 11.26 3.24 -13.79
C LYS A 146 12.48 3.34 -12.90
N ASP A 147 12.34 3.03 -11.60
CA ASP A 147 13.44 3.03 -10.64
C ASP A 147 14.58 2.10 -11.09
N PHE A 148 14.24 0.88 -11.52
CA PHE A 148 15.19 -0.09 -12.06
C PHE A 148 15.94 0.47 -13.29
N LEU A 149 15.20 0.97 -14.29
CA LEU A 149 15.79 1.53 -15.50
C LEU A 149 16.71 2.71 -15.21
N ILE A 150 16.29 3.63 -14.34
CA ILE A 150 17.11 4.77 -13.92
C ILE A 150 18.38 4.28 -13.22
N ALA A 151 18.27 3.32 -12.31
CA ALA A 151 19.42 2.78 -11.59
C ALA A 151 20.41 2.05 -12.51
N THR A 152 19.92 1.37 -13.55
CA THR A 152 20.76 0.62 -14.51
C THR A 152 21.39 1.53 -15.57
N LEU A 153 20.66 2.52 -16.09
CA LEU A 153 21.07 3.32 -17.24
C LEU A 153 21.76 4.64 -16.88
N LYS A 154 21.69 5.09 -15.60
CA LYS A 154 22.34 6.32 -15.18
C LYS A 154 23.87 6.15 -15.27
N PRO A 155 24.58 6.96 -16.08
CA PRO A 155 26.03 6.91 -16.11
C PRO A 155 26.60 7.22 -14.72
N ARG A 156 27.63 6.47 -14.33
CA ARG A 156 28.36 6.68 -13.07
C ARG A 156 29.20 7.94 -13.12
#